data_AF-A0A662G2L5-F1
#
_entry.id   AF-A0A662G2L5-F1
#
_cell.length_a   1.000
_cell.length_b   1.000
_cell.length_c   1.000
_cell.angle_alpha   90.00
_cell.angle_beta   90.00
_cell.angle_gamma   90.00
#
_symmetry.space_group_name_H-M   'P 1'
#
loop_
_entity.id
_entity.type
_entity.pdbx_description
1 polymer ?
#
loop_
_entity_poly.entity_id
_entity_poly.type
_entity_poly.pdbx_seq_one_letter_code
_entity_poly.pdbx_strand_id
1 'polypeptide(L)'
;MTLVIALKWFMGDSEAIVMASDSRVSVGYLTYEVRKIYPIFLKKEQVPLAIAGGAGDTSMIKQSFRTCEKVLQVYAEKEWNRKTPSFEEFEEAVSEIESRLISRFRSLKEMGIEPSFQMVLGSVDPNGKASLYLFDNRGLAEPVHDNPGFAIIGSGFFTGGILLLKLLGYRPEVSIEMDLGILTSFIIDLVSEVDASVGPFLGESWLMRIKNGKILLGPLKEEAYKKFKEKIKVRRELFRQLWKACEELGEEVVYKQIEELLDRMKRSQ
;
A
#
# COMPACT_ATOMS: atom_id res chain seq x y z
N MET A 1 -5.56 -0.68 -15.76
CA MET A 1 -4.34 -1.42 -15.37
C MET A 1 -3.58 -0.54 -14.38
N THR A 2 -3.02 -1.15 -13.35
CA THR A 2 -2.72 -0.49 -12.06
C THR A 2 -1.70 -1.31 -11.29
N LEU A 3 -0.89 -0.66 -10.46
CA LEU A 3 -0.16 -1.23 -9.34
C LEU A 3 -0.48 -0.40 -8.09
N VAL A 4 -1.06 -1.04 -7.08
CA VAL A 4 -1.21 -0.47 -5.74
C VAL A 4 -0.47 -1.37 -4.76
N ILE A 5 0.37 -0.77 -3.92
CA ILE A 5 1.15 -1.43 -2.88
C ILE A 5 0.71 -0.85 -1.54
N ALA A 6 0.32 -1.72 -0.60
CA ALA A 6 0.05 -1.38 0.77
C ALA A 6 0.97 -2.20 1.69
N LEU A 7 1.74 -1.52 2.53
CA LEU A 7 2.71 -2.16 3.44
C LEU A 7 2.39 -1.76 4.88
N LYS A 8 2.45 -2.72 5.78
CA LYS A 8 2.56 -2.46 7.21
C LYS A 8 3.94 -1.89 7.52
N TRP A 9 4.02 -0.92 8.41
CA TRP A 9 5.25 -0.25 8.80
C TRP A 9 5.38 -0.18 10.32
N PHE A 10 6.38 -0.84 10.88
CA PHE A 10 6.74 -0.67 12.28
C PHE A 10 7.48 0.66 12.49
N MET A 11 6.96 1.48 13.39
CA MET A 11 7.47 2.79 13.77
C MET A 11 7.67 2.84 15.30
N GLY A 12 8.69 2.12 15.79
CA GLY A 12 8.95 1.97 17.22
C GLY A 12 7.91 1.04 17.86
N ASP A 13 7.20 1.53 18.88
CA ASP A 13 6.19 0.77 19.62
C ASP A 13 4.82 0.74 18.92
N SER A 14 4.73 1.26 17.70
CA SER A 14 3.47 1.37 16.95
C SER A 14 3.64 0.93 15.51
N GLU A 15 2.51 0.59 14.90
CA GLU A 15 2.39 0.18 13.52
C GLU A 15 1.70 1.29 12.71
N ALA A 16 1.97 1.28 11.41
CA ALA A 16 1.42 2.21 10.45
C ALA A 16 1.12 1.48 9.14
N ILE A 17 0.34 2.12 8.28
CA ILE A 17 0.05 1.64 6.94
C ILE A 17 0.49 2.70 5.95
N VAL A 18 1.39 2.33 5.04
CA VAL A 18 1.69 3.12 3.86
C VAL A 18 1.02 2.47 2.66
N MET A 19 0.34 3.28 1.86
CA MET A 19 -0.23 2.84 0.58
C MET A 19 0.28 3.76 -0.51
N ALA A 20 0.74 3.18 -1.61
CA ALA A 20 1.23 3.91 -2.77
C ALA A 20 0.70 3.27 -4.05
N SER A 21 0.48 4.08 -5.08
CA SER A 21 0.05 3.59 -6.38
C SER A 21 0.75 4.29 -7.52
N ASP A 22 0.78 3.62 -8.66
CA ASP A 22 1.10 4.27 -9.92
C ASP A 22 0.02 5.28 -10.31
N SER A 23 0.36 6.31 -11.07
CA SER A 23 -0.56 7.42 -11.36
C SER A 23 -1.38 7.27 -12.64
N ARG A 24 -1.18 6.20 -13.43
CA ARG A 24 -1.72 6.10 -14.79
C ARG A 24 -2.92 5.15 -14.88
N VAL A 25 -3.95 5.53 -15.62
CA VAL A 25 -4.97 4.58 -16.11
C VAL A 25 -5.06 4.68 -17.62
N SER A 26 -4.97 3.52 -18.28
CA SER A 26 -5.15 3.38 -19.72
C SER A 26 -6.51 2.73 -20.02
N VAL A 27 -7.31 3.38 -20.89
CA VAL A 27 -8.58 2.87 -21.41
C VAL A 27 -8.51 2.95 -22.94
N GLY A 28 -8.31 1.81 -23.60
CA GLY A 28 -8.03 1.77 -25.04
C GLY A 28 -6.76 2.57 -25.38
N TYR A 29 -6.88 3.57 -26.25
CA TYR A 29 -5.78 4.46 -26.65
C TYR A 29 -5.65 5.72 -25.77
N LEU A 30 -6.54 5.93 -24.78
CA LEU A 30 -6.52 7.10 -23.91
C LEU A 30 -5.80 6.79 -22.60
N THR A 31 -4.92 7.70 -22.21
CA THR A 31 -4.16 7.63 -20.96
C THR A 31 -4.38 8.90 -20.16
N TYR A 32 -4.81 8.78 -18.90
CA TYR A 32 -5.01 9.91 -17.99
C TYR A 32 -4.64 9.54 -16.55
N GLU A 33 -4.42 10.56 -15.72
CA GLU A 33 -4.07 10.36 -14.31
C GLU A 33 -5.33 10.12 -13.45
N VAL A 34 -5.27 9.12 -12.58
CA VAL A 34 -6.39 8.76 -11.69
C VAL A 34 -5.87 8.45 -10.31
N ARG A 35 -6.54 9.03 -9.30
CA ARG A 35 -6.33 8.64 -7.92
C ARG A 35 -6.95 7.25 -7.66
N LYS A 36 -6.12 6.29 -7.30
CA LYS A 36 -6.47 4.91 -6.95
C LYS A 36 -6.54 4.69 -5.45
N ILE A 37 -6.00 5.61 -4.67
CA ILE A 37 -6.06 5.59 -3.21
C ILE A 37 -7.17 6.53 -2.73
N TYR A 38 -8.04 5.99 -1.88
CA TYR A 38 -9.18 6.68 -1.31
C TYR A 38 -9.08 6.70 0.21
N PRO A 39 -8.71 7.86 0.81
CA PRO A 39 -8.74 8.02 2.25
C PRO A 39 -10.20 8.15 2.73
N ILE A 40 -10.52 7.51 3.85
CA ILE A 40 -11.88 7.49 4.40
C ILE A 40 -11.85 8.22 5.75
N PHE A 41 -12.63 9.30 5.81
CA PHE A 41 -12.81 10.11 7.01
C PHE A 41 -14.28 10.15 7.44
N LEU A 42 -14.50 10.39 8.72
CA LEU A 42 -15.78 10.85 9.22
C LEU A 42 -15.98 12.32 8.82
N LYS A 43 -16.95 12.59 7.94
CA LYS A 43 -17.08 13.86 7.20
C LYS A 43 -17.08 15.14 8.06
N LYS A 44 -17.75 15.12 9.21
CA LYS A 44 -17.94 16.31 10.05
C LYS A 44 -16.72 16.60 10.92
N GLU A 45 -16.13 15.57 11.50
CA GLU A 45 -15.02 15.70 12.45
C GLU A 45 -13.63 15.52 11.81
N GLN A 46 -13.58 15.12 10.53
CA GLN A 46 -12.34 14.75 9.83
C GLN A 46 -11.53 13.66 10.58
N VAL A 47 -12.23 12.77 11.29
CA VAL A 47 -11.62 11.64 11.99
C VAL A 47 -11.21 10.58 10.97
N PRO A 48 -9.94 10.16 10.91
CA PRO A 48 -9.50 9.08 10.04
C PRO A 48 -10.19 7.77 10.42
N LEU A 49 -10.77 7.08 9.45
CA LEU A 49 -11.40 5.77 9.66
C LEU A 49 -10.63 4.65 8.97
N ALA A 50 -10.20 4.87 7.74
CA ALA A 50 -9.48 3.87 6.95
C ALA A 50 -8.80 4.49 5.72
N ILE A 51 -8.01 3.68 5.03
CA ILE A 51 -7.46 3.95 3.71
C ILE A 51 -7.78 2.78 2.79
N ALA A 52 -8.29 3.07 1.59
CA ALA A 52 -8.59 2.07 0.58
C ALA A 52 -7.76 2.29 -0.69
N GLY A 53 -7.39 1.21 -1.36
CA GLY A 53 -6.71 1.21 -2.66
C GLY A 53 -7.38 0.21 -3.59
N GLY A 54 -7.46 0.51 -4.89
CA GLY A 54 -8.26 -0.29 -5.81
C GLY A 54 -7.63 -0.51 -7.17
N ALA A 55 -7.83 -1.70 -7.72
CA ALA A 55 -7.41 -2.10 -9.07
C ALA A 55 -8.52 -2.89 -9.78
N GLY A 56 -8.75 -2.60 -11.06
CA GLY A 56 -9.81 -3.23 -11.84
C GLY A 56 -10.68 -2.21 -12.57
N ASP A 57 -11.97 -2.50 -12.74
CA ASP A 57 -12.92 -1.59 -13.34
C ASP A 57 -13.13 -0.34 -12.47
N THR A 58 -12.89 0.84 -13.04
CA THR A 58 -12.92 2.11 -12.32
C THR A 58 -14.27 2.39 -11.66
N SER A 59 -15.37 2.03 -12.31
CA SER A 59 -16.72 2.28 -11.79
C SER A 59 -17.02 1.36 -10.60
N MET A 60 -16.66 0.09 -10.72
CA MET A 60 -16.78 -0.89 -9.63
C MET A 60 -15.92 -0.51 -8.43
N ILE A 61 -14.68 -0.09 -8.64
CA ILE A 61 -13.78 0.35 -7.58
C ILE A 61 -14.34 1.58 -6.85
N LYS A 62 -14.78 2.60 -7.58
CA LYS A 62 -15.41 3.79 -6.98
C LYS A 62 -16.68 3.46 -6.20
N GLN A 63 -17.52 2.55 -6.72
CA GLN A 63 -18.71 2.08 -6.00
C GLN A 63 -18.34 1.36 -4.71
N SER A 64 -17.27 0.57 -4.74
CA SER A 64 -16.79 -0.18 -3.57
C SER A 64 -16.21 0.76 -2.51
N PHE A 65 -15.40 1.76 -2.89
CA PHE A 65 -14.95 2.81 -1.97
C PHE A 65 -16.11 3.54 -1.28
N ARG A 66 -17.17 3.84 -2.02
CA ARG A 66 -18.39 4.43 -1.44
C ARG A 66 -19.12 3.47 -0.51
N THR A 67 -19.04 2.17 -0.75
CA THR A 67 -19.60 1.15 0.13
C THR A 67 -18.81 1.11 1.44
N CYS A 68 -17.48 1.05 1.38
CA CYS A 68 -16.61 1.13 2.55
C CYS A 68 -16.85 2.41 3.35
N GLU A 69 -16.84 3.57 2.67
CA GLU A 69 -17.08 4.87 3.31
C GLU A 69 -18.42 4.89 4.07
N LYS A 70 -19.50 4.41 3.44
CA LYS A 70 -20.82 4.37 4.06
C LYS A 70 -20.87 3.46 5.28
N VAL A 71 -20.31 2.25 5.17
CA VAL A 71 -20.29 1.30 6.29
C VAL A 71 -19.50 1.90 7.46
N LEU A 72 -18.27 2.32 7.20
CA LEU A 72 -17.38 2.87 8.24
C LEU A 72 -17.96 4.14 8.87
N GLN A 73 -18.61 5.03 8.11
CA GLN A 73 -19.27 6.21 8.68
C GLN A 73 -20.46 5.85 9.58
N VAL A 74 -21.26 4.85 9.19
CA VAL A 74 -22.40 4.40 10.00
C VAL A 74 -21.93 3.80 11.32
N TYR A 75 -20.93 2.92 11.29
CA TYR A 75 -20.33 2.36 12.48
C TYR A 75 -19.69 3.46 13.37
N ALA A 76 -18.94 4.38 12.77
CA ALA A 76 -18.34 5.49 13.50
C ALA A 76 -19.39 6.38 14.21
N GLU A 77 -20.53 6.63 13.57
CA GLU A 77 -21.60 7.45 14.14
C GLU A 77 -22.40 6.74 15.22
N LYS A 78 -22.58 5.42 15.13
CA LYS A 78 -23.48 4.66 16.00
C LYS A 78 -22.78 3.88 17.10
N GLU A 79 -21.57 3.39 16.85
CA GLU A 79 -20.92 2.37 17.67
C GLU A 79 -19.58 2.87 18.21
N TRP A 80 -18.75 3.52 17.39
CA TRP A 80 -17.38 3.91 17.79
C TRP A 80 -17.29 5.29 18.42
N ASN A 81 -18.41 5.88 18.85
CA ASN A 81 -18.46 7.20 19.48
C ASN A 81 -17.72 8.30 18.69
N ARG A 82 -17.80 8.25 17.35
CA ARG A 82 -17.15 9.18 16.41
C ARG A 82 -15.62 9.19 16.51
N LYS A 83 -15.00 8.05 16.85
CA LYS A 83 -13.55 7.84 16.89
C LYS A 83 -13.09 6.93 15.75
N THR A 84 -11.78 6.85 15.56
CA THR A 84 -11.15 5.79 14.75
C THR A 84 -11.43 4.43 15.40
N PRO A 85 -11.79 3.39 14.64
CA PRO A 85 -12.12 2.08 15.20
C PRO A 85 -10.95 1.42 15.91
N SER A 86 -11.25 0.57 16.90
CA SER A 86 -10.34 -0.47 17.38
C SER A 86 -10.05 -1.50 16.29
N PHE A 87 -9.08 -2.38 16.55
CA PHE A 87 -8.77 -3.50 15.66
C PHE A 87 -10.00 -4.40 15.40
N GLU A 88 -10.70 -4.78 16.48
CA GLU A 88 -11.88 -5.65 16.45
C GLU A 88 -13.09 -4.96 15.83
N GLU A 89 -13.33 -3.70 16.19
CA GLU A 89 -14.39 -2.86 15.59
C GLU A 89 -14.22 -2.75 14.07
N PHE A 90 -12.98 -2.64 13.60
CA PHE A 90 -12.69 -2.56 12.18
C PHE A 90 -12.92 -3.90 11.46
N GLU A 91 -12.58 -5.03 12.08
CA GLU A 91 -12.83 -6.38 11.56
C GLU A 91 -14.34 -6.65 11.38
N GLU A 92 -15.17 -6.22 12.34
CA GLU A 92 -16.63 -6.32 12.23
C GLU A 92 -17.15 -5.50 11.04
N ALA A 93 -16.67 -4.27 10.87
CA ALA A 93 -17.05 -3.45 9.72
C ALA A 93 -16.58 -4.03 8.38
N VAL A 94 -15.41 -4.69 8.34
CA VAL A 94 -14.90 -5.41 7.16
C VAL A 94 -15.83 -6.55 6.78
N SER A 95 -16.34 -7.31 7.75
CA SER A 95 -17.28 -8.42 7.51
C SER A 95 -18.60 -7.95 6.86
N GLU A 96 -19.10 -6.78 7.29
CA GLU A 96 -20.28 -6.15 6.68
C GLU A 96 -19.97 -5.63 5.26
N ILE A 97 -18.79 -5.06 5.02
CA ILE A 97 -18.35 -4.63 3.68
C ILE A 97 -18.26 -5.83 2.75
N GLU A 98 -17.63 -6.92 3.17
CA GLU A 98 -17.53 -8.19 2.45
C GLU A 98 -18.91 -8.69 2.04
N SER A 99 -19.84 -8.79 3.00
CA SER A 99 -21.21 -9.24 2.74
C SER A 99 -21.92 -8.41 1.66
N ARG A 100 -21.75 -7.08 1.70
CA ARG A 100 -22.32 -6.16 0.69
C ARG A 100 -21.67 -6.33 -0.68
N LEU A 101 -20.35 -6.50 -0.74
CA LEU A 101 -19.63 -6.69 -2.00
C LEU A 101 -19.96 -8.03 -2.66
N ILE A 102 -20.01 -9.13 -1.88
CA ILE A 102 -20.41 -10.46 -2.36
C ILE A 102 -21.81 -10.39 -2.99
N SER A 103 -22.77 -9.78 -2.29
CA SER A 103 -24.14 -9.63 -2.79
C SER A 103 -24.18 -8.85 -4.11
N ARG A 104 -23.46 -7.71 -4.18
CA ARG A 104 -23.37 -6.90 -5.40
C ARG A 104 -22.74 -7.68 -6.56
N PHE A 105 -21.64 -8.40 -6.31
CA PHE A 105 -20.93 -9.12 -7.36
C PHE A 105 -21.68 -10.36 -7.83
N ARG A 106 -22.42 -11.03 -6.95
CA ARG A 106 -23.36 -12.10 -7.34
C ARG A 106 -24.39 -11.60 -8.33
N SER A 107 -25.04 -10.47 -8.02
CA SER A 107 -26.02 -9.85 -8.93
C SER A 107 -25.42 -9.48 -10.29
N LEU A 108 -24.18 -8.98 -10.34
CA LEU A 108 -23.49 -8.71 -11.60
C LEU A 108 -23.25 -9.98 -12.41
N LYS A 109 -22.79 -11.06 -11.76
CA LYS A 109 -22.56 -12.35 -12.41
C LYS A 109 -23.85 -12.96 -12.97
N GLU A 110 -24.97 -12.84 -12.25
CA GLU A 110 -26.29 -13.27 -12.73
C GLU A 110 -26.75 -12.49 -13.97
N MET A 111 -26.30 -11.25 -14.14
CA MET A 111 -26.52 -10.43 -15.34
C MET A 111 -25.50 -10.72 -16.47
N GLY A 112 -24.62 -11.71 -16.30
CA GLY A 112 -23.56 -12.02 -17.26
C GLY A 112 -22.38 -11.06 -17.26
N ILE A 113 -22.23 -10.23 -16.21
CA ILE A 113 -21.12 -9.29 -16.05
C ILE A 113 -20.07 -9.92 -15.15
N GLU A 114 -18.86 -10.13 -15.66
CA GLU A 114 -17.75 -10.66 -14.88
C GLU A 114 -16.99 -9.53 -14.15
N PRO A 115 -16.96 -9.52 -12.80
CA PRO A 115 -16.25 -8.49 -12.03
C PRO A 115 -14.74 -8.50 -12.25
N SER A 116 -14.19 -7.39 -12.71
CA SER A 116 -12.75 -7.10 -12.65
C SER A 116 -12.48 -6.21 -11.44
N PHE A 117 -12.10 -6.82 -10.31
CA PHE A 117 -11.99 -6.11 -9.04
C PHE A 117 -10.93 -6.71 -8.12
N GLN A 118 -10.11 -5.85 -7.53
CA GLN A 118 -9.29 -6.09 -6.35
C GLN A 118 -9.26 -4.80 -5.53
N MET A 119 -9.31 -4.91 -4.21
CA MET A 119 -9.23 -3.76 -3.32
C MET A 119 -8.42 -4.11 -2.08
N VAL A 120 -7.68 -3.14 -1.56
CA VAL A 120 -7.05 -3.24 -0.25
C VAL A 120 -7.71 -2.21 0.65
N LEU A 121 -8.01 -2.60 1.87
CA LEU A 121 -8.57 -1.72 2.90
C LEU A 121 -7.73 -1.87 4.17
N GLY A 122 -7.32 -0.75 4.76
CA GLY A 122 -6.55 -0.77 6.00
C GLY A 122 -6.93 0.33 6.97
N SER A 123 -6.63 0.12 8.24
CA SER A 123 -6.80 1.10 9.31
C SER A 123 -5.72 0.92 10.39
N VAL A 124 -5.54 1.94 11.22
CA VAL A 124 -4.65 1.91 12.38
C VAL A 124 -5.48 2.30 13.59
N ASP A 125 -5.50 1.42 14.59
CA ASP A 125 -6.27 1.62 15.80
C ASP A 125 -5.64 2.68 16.73
N PRO A 126 -6.37 3.19 17.74
CA PRO A 126 -5.83 4.15 18.71
C PRO A 126 -4.65 3.66 19.56
N ASN A 127 -4.37 2.35 19.61
CA ASN A 127 -3.22 1.77 20.27
C ASN A 127 -2.00 1.64 19.35
N GLY A 128 -2.17 1.94 18.05
CA GLY A 128 -1.13 1.82 17.03
C GLY A 128 -1.07 0.45 16.36
N LYS A 129 -2.05 -0.43 16.51
CA LYS A 129 -2.13 -1.71 15.79
C LYS A 129 -2.73 -1.49 14.40
N ALA A 130 -2.04 -1.97 13.37
CA ALA A 130 -2.45 -1.84 11.97
C ALA A 130 -3.26 -3.07 11.52
N SER A 131 -4.38 -2.81 10.86
CA SER A 131 -5.23 -3.80 10.20
C SER A 131 -5.19 -3.61 8.70
N LEU A 132 -5.06 -4.69 7.94
CA LEU A 132 -4.96 -4.68 6.49
C LEU A 132 -5.71 -5.89 5.93
N TYR A 133 -6.58 -5.65 4.95
CA TYR A 133 -7.44 -6.63 4.32
C TYR A 133 -7.35 -6.52 2.80
N LEU A 134 -7.21 -7.66 2.14
CA LEU A 134 -7.26 -7.80 0.69
C LEU A 134 -8.63 -8.33 0.28
N PHE A 135 -9.30 -7.64 -0.63
CA PHE A 135 -10.55 -8.07 -1.23
C PHE A 135 -10.30 -8.57 -2.65
N ASP A 136 -10.79 -9.78 -2.94
CA ASP A 136 -10.67 -10.42 -4.26
C ASP A 136 -11.86 -10.11 -5.19
N ASN A 137 -11.83 -10.65 -6.41
CA ASN A 137 -12.89 -10.47 -7.42
C ASN A 137 -14.24 -11.12 -7.06
N ARG A 138 -14.31 -11.88 -5.97
CA ARG A 138 -15.56 -12.43 -5.39
C ARG A 138 -16.11 -11.51 -4.30
N GLY A 139 -15.33 -10.51 -3.89
CA GLY A 139 -15.67 -9.60 -2.79
C GLY A 139 -15.31 -10.16 -1.42
N LEU A 140 -14.61 -11.31 -1.36
CA LEU A 140 -14.17 -11.93 -0.12
C LEU A 140 -13.01 -11.15 0.48
N ALA A 141 -13.00 -10.98 1.80
CA ALA A 141 -11.94 -10.30 2.52
C ALA A 141 -10.95 -11.31 3.12
N GLU A 142 -9.66 -11.08 2.91
CA GLU A 142 -8.56 -11.84 3.52
C GLU A 142 -7.74 -10.92 4.41
N PRO A 143 -7.56 -11.21 5.71
CA PRO A 143 -6.64 -10.48 6.56
C PRO A 143 -5.20 -10.76 6.14
N VAL A 144 -4.43 -9.69 5.90
CA VAL A 144 -3.04 -9.77 5.42
C VAL A 144 -2.07 -8.96 6.28
N HIS A 145 -2.50 -8.49 7.45
CA HIS A 145 -1.71 -7.59 8.31
C HIS A 145 -0.64 -8.28 9.17
N ASP A 146 -0.83 -9.54 9.56
CA ASP A 146 0.18 -10.30 10.33
C ASP A 146 1.07 -11.13 9.41
N ASN A 147 0.46 -11.87 8.49
CA ASN A 147 1.16 -12.61 7.44
C ASN A 147 0.40 -12.41 6.11
N PRO A 148 1.00 -11.79 5.08
CA PRO A 148 2.41 -11.40 4.98
C PRO A 148 2.74 -9.96 5.45
N GLY A 149 1.77 -9.23 5.99
CA GLY A 149 1.89 -7.83 6.40
C GLY A 149 1.89 -6.81 5.26
N PHE A 150 1.50 -7.25 4.06
CA PHE A 150 1.37 -6.40 2.89
C PHE A 150 0.25 -6.87 1.96
N ALA A 151 -0.16 -5.98 1.07
CA ALA A 151 -0.96 -6.31 -0.10
C ALA A 151 -0.42 -5.59 -1.33
N ILE A 152 -0.36 -6.30 -2.45
CA ILE A 152 -0.05 -5.72 -3.76
C ILE A 152 -1.18 -6.15 -4.69
N ILE A 153 -1.80 -5.21 -5.40
CA ILE A 153 -2.93 -5.47 -6.30
C ILE A 153 -2.73 -4.83 -7.67
N GLY A 154 -3.47 -5.33 -8.66
CA GLY A 154 -3.39 -4.91 -10.05
C GLY A 154 -2.34 -5.68 -10.87
N SER A 155 -2.20 -5.34 -12.15
CA SER A 155 -1.34 -6.06 -13.10
C SER A 155 0.13 -6.08 -12.68
N GLY A 156 0.63 -4.97 -12.12
CA GLY A 156 2.02 -4.86 -11.67
C GLY A 156 2.41 -5.81 -10.54
N PHE A 157 1.42 -6.46 -9.89
CA PHE A 157 1.66 -7.54 -8.93
C PHE A 157 2.50 -8.67 -9.54
N PHE A 158 2.06 -9.19 -10.69
CA PHE A 158 2.68 -10.34 -11.35
C PHE A 158 3.95 -9.95 -12.09
N THR A 159 3.99 -8.74 -12.67
CA THR A 159 5.10 -8.33 -13.53
C THR A 159 6.38 -8.01 -12.74
N GLY A 160 6.29 -7.70 -11.45
CA GLY A 160 7.50 -7.49 -10.63
C GLY A 160 7.29 -6.98 -9.22
N GLY A 161 6.07 -6.56 -8.84
CA GLY A 161 5.79 -6.02 -7.51
C GLY A 161 6.20 -6.96 -6.38
N ILE A 162 5.75 -8.23 -6.42
CA ILE A 162 6.16 -9.23 -5.42
C ILE A 162 7.65 -9.55 -5.51
N LEU A 163 8.17 -9.73 -6.72
CA LEU A 163 9.57 -10.11 -6.93
C LEU A 163 10.51 -9.10 -6.29
N LEU A 164 10.31 -7.82 -6.57
CA LEU A 164 11.13 -6.74 -6.03
C LEU A 164 10.93 -6.57 -4.53
N LEU A 165 9.71 -6.71 -4.02
CA LEU A 165 9.45 -6.64 -2.58
C LEU A 165 10.21 -7.74 -1.82
N LYS A 166 10.21 -8.97 -2.36
CA LYS A 166 10.97 -10.11 -1.80
C LYS A 166 12.48 -9.93 -1.95
N LEU A 167 12.96 -9.49 -3.11
CA LEU A 167 14.38 -9.25 -3.37
C LEU A 167 14.96 -8.21 -2.41
N LEU A 168 14.20 -7.15 -2.14
CA LEU A 168 14.59 -6.07 -1.23
C LEU A 168 14.38 -6.42 0.25
N GLY A 169 13.96 -7.66 0.55
CA GLY A 169 13.92 -8.20 1.90
C GLY A 169 12.86 -7.58 2.81
N TYR A 170 11.79 -7.01 2.25
CA TYR A 170 10.72 -6.48 3.09
C TYR A 170 10.05 -7.60 3.87
N ARG A 171 10.02 -7.41 5.19
CA ARG A 171 9.13 -8.11 6.12
C ARG A 171 8.64 -7.08 7.13
N PRO A 172 7.44 -7.25 7.71
CA PRO A 172 6.94 -6.30 8.70
C PRO A 172 7.96 -6.06 9.82
N GLU A 173 8.57 -7.10 10.36
CA GLU A 173 9.45 -7.04 11.54
C GLU A 173 10.72 -6.19 11.32
N VAL A 174 11.20 -6.08 10.07
CA VAL A 174 12.40 -5.29 9.71
C VAL A 174 12.06 -3.94 9.07
N SER A 175 10.77 -3.63 8.89
CA SER A 175 10.32 -2.42 8.20
C SER A 175 10.72 -1.11 8.91
N ILE A 176 11.04 -1.17 10.20
CA ILE A 176 11.55 -0.02 10.98
C ILE A 176 12.89 0.50 10.44
N GLU A 177 13.70 -0.38 9.84
CA GLU A 177 14.99 -0.04 9.24
C GLU A 177 14.85 0.50 7.80
N MET A 178 13.64 0.51 7.27
CA MET A 178 13.34 0.83 5.88
C MET A 178 12.58 2.15 5.75
N ASP A 179 12.93 2.94 4.73
CA ASP A 179 12.08 4.04 4.26
C ASP A 179 11.07 3.46 3.25
N LEU A 180 9.89 3.10 3.74
CA LEU A 180 8.89 2.44 2.90
C LEU A 180 8.34 3.35 1.80
N GLY A 181 8.38 4.67 1.98
CA GLY A 181 8.03 5.61 0.92
C GLY A 181 8.98 5.49 -0.28
N ILE A 182 10.28 5.36 -0.03
CA ILE A 182 11.25 5.11 -1.11
C ILE A 182 11.08 3.69 -1.67
N LEU A 183 10.87 2.68 -0.82
CA LEU A 183 10.71 1.29 -1.25
C LEU A 183 9.55 1.15 -2.24
N THR A 184 8.35 1.61 -1.89
CA THR A 184 7.18 1.50 -2.77
C THR A 184 7.37 2.29 -4.05
N SER A 185 7.94 3.50 -3.96
CA SER A 185 8.24 4.34 -5.13
C SER A 185 9.23 3.67 -6.08
N PHE A 186 10.27 3.03 -5.54
CA PHE A 186 11.27 2.28 -6.31
C PHE A 186 10.65 1.10 -7.05
N ILE A 187 9.82 0.31 -6.35
CA ILE A 187 9.14 -0.84 -6.95
C ILE A 187 8.21 -0.40 -8.08
N ILE A 188 7.37 0.62 -7.84
CA ILE A 188 6.43 1.12 -8.85
C ILE A 188 7.18 1.62 -10.09
N ASP A 189 8.24 2.41 -9.90
CA ASP A 189 9.03 2.92 -11.02
C ASP A 189 9.67 1.81 -11.85
N LEU A 190 10.30 0.82 -11.22
CA LEU A 190 10.91 -0.28 -11.97
C LEU A 190 9.86 -1.14 -12.68
N VAL A 191 8.72 -1.41 -12.06
CA VAL A 191 7.64 -2.16 -12.72
C VAL A 191 7.11 -1.38 -13.92
N SER A 192 6.97 -0.05 -13.82
CA SER A 192 6.50 0.80 -14.92
C SER A 192 7.40 0.82 -16.16
N GLU A 193 8.68 0.44 -16.02
CA GLU A 193 9.62 0.33 -17.14
C GLU A 193 9.41 -0.96 -17.95
N VAL A 194 8.86 -1.99 -17.33
CA VAL A 194 8.64 -3.31 -17.94
C VAL A 194 7.17 -3.49 -18.33
N ASP A 195 6.26 -3.06 -17.47
CA ASP A 195 4.83 -3.14 -17.64
C ASP A 195 4.26 -1.81 -18.11
N ALA A 196 4.05 -1.66 -19.42
CA ALA A 196 3.45 -0.45 -20.01
C ALA A 196 2.06 -0.11 -19.44
N SER A 197 1.42 -1.07 -18.78
CA SER A 197 0.14 -0.92 -18.14
C SER A 197 0.18 -0.26 -16.77
N VAL A 198 1.37 -0.13 -16.19
CA VAL A 198 1.65 0.52 -14.91
C VAL A 198 2.31 1.87 -15.18
N GLY A 199 1.76 2.93 -14.62
CA GLY A 199 2.36 4.26 -14.69
C GLY A 199 3.62 4.41 -13.85
N PRO A 200 4.45 5.43 -14.10
CA PRO A 200 5.48 5.81 -13.15
C PRO A 200 4.84 6.28 -11.83
N PHE A 201 5.58 6.21 -10.73
CA PHE A 201 5.15 6.84 -9.50
C PHE A 201 5.20 8.37 -9.64
N LEU A 202 4.08 9.06 -9.38
CA LEU A 202 3.98 10.54 -9.39
C LEU A 202 3.57 11.12 -8.02
N GLY A 203 3.84 10.39 -6.93
CA GLY A 203 3.60 10.89 -5.57
C GLY A 203 2.28 10.44 -4.94
N GLU A 204 1.45 9.63 -5.63
CA GLU A 204 0.22 9.11 -5.04
C GLU A 204 0.52 8.10 -3.93
N SER A 205 0.65 8.63 -2.71
CA SER A 205 1.01 7.85 -1.53
C SER A 205 0.41 8.47 -0.28
N TRP A 206 -0.01 7.61 0.63
CA TRP A 206 -0.70 7.98 1.86
C TRP A 206 -0.14 7.17 3.03
N LEU A 207 -0.12 7.79 4.20
CA LEU A 207 0.35 7.19 5.44
C LEU A 207 -0.75 7.35 6.50
N MET A 208 -1.16 6.23 7.09
CA MET A 208 -1.97 6.18 8.30
C MET A 208 -1.11 5.71 9.46
N ARG A 209 -1.08 6.48 10.57
CA ARG A 209 -0.28 6.14 11.75
C ARG A 209 -0.78 6.84 13.00
N ILE A 210 -0.34 6.38 14.16
CA ILE A 210 -0.43 7.13 15.41
C ILE A 210 0.71 8.15 15.52
N LYS A 211 0.38 9.34 16.02
CA LYS A 211 1.36 10.36 16.44
C LYS A 211 0.79 11.15 17.60
N ASN A 212 1.53 11.21 18.71
CA ASN A 212 1.12 11.92 19.93
C ASN A 212 -0.28 11.49 20.42
N GLY A 213 -0.55 10.18 20.41
CA GLY A 213 -1.84 9.62 20.84
C GLY A 213 -3.02 9.91 19.90
N LYS A 214 -2.78 10.44 18.69
CA LYS A 214 -3.82 10.71 17.69
C LYS A 214 -3.53 9.97 16.39
N ILE A 215 -4.57 9.46 15.77
CA ILE A 215 -4.48 8.86 14.44
C ILE A 215 -4.43 9.96 13.39
N LEU A 216 -3.42 9.87 12.53
CA LEU A 216 -3.20 10.76 11.41
C LEU A 216 -3.29 9.96 10.12
N LEU A 217 -4.02 10.50 9.15
CA LEU A 217 -4.09 10.00 7.79
C LEU A 217 -3.84 11.16 6.84
N GLY A 218 -2.80 11.06 6.02
CA GLY A 218 -2.44 12.13 5.09
C GLY A 218 -1.53 11.64 3.96
N PRO A 219 -1.44 12.41 2.87
CA PRO A 219 -0.52 12.10 1.80
C PRO A 219 0.93 12.30 2.26
N LEU A 220 1.87 11.54 1.68
CA LEU A 220 3.28 11.91 1.79
C LEU A 220 3.50 13.24 1.03
N LYS A 221 4.34 14.11 1.57
CA LYS A 221 4.55 15.47 1.04
C LYS A 221 5.12 15.45 -0.38
N GLU A 222 4.80 16.44 -1.21
CA GLU A 222 5.38 16.60 -2.55
C GLU A 222 6.91 16.75 -2.53
N GLU A 223 7.48 17.39 -1.50
CA GLU A 223 8.94 17.45 -1.35
C GLU A 223 9.56 16.07 -1.09
N ALA A 224 8.80 15.16 -0.45
CA ALA A 224 9.24 13.79 -0.26
C ALA A 224 9.31 13.05 -1.60
N TYR A 225 8.37 13.29 -2.52
CA TYR A 225 8.38 12.70 -3.86
C TYR A 225 9.66 13.05 -4.66
N LYS A 226 10.03 14.33 -4.73
CA LYS A 226 11.27 14.75 -5.43
C LYS A 226 12.50 14.06 -4.85
N LYS A 227 12.60 14.04 -3.52
CA LYS A 227 13.66 13.35 -2.79
C LYS A 227 13.67 11.84 -3.04
N PHE A 228 12.50 11.21 -3.15
CA PHE A 228 12.39 9.79 -3.48
C PHE A 228 12.95 9.51 -4.87
N LYS A 229 12.59 10.30 -5.89
CA LYS A 229 13.11 10.12 -7.26
C LYS A 229 14.64 10.26 -7.34
N GLU A 230 15.21 11.24 -6.66
CA GLU A 230 16.66 11.40 -6.58
C GLU A 230 17.33 10.17 -5.94
N LYS A 231 16.81 9.73 -4.79
CA LYS A 231 17.33 8.54 -4.11
C LYS A 231 17.16 7.27 -4.93
N ILE A 232 16.06 7.11 -5.66
CA ILE A 232 15.80 5.96 -6.55
C ILE A 232 16.85 5.92 -7.65
N LYS A 233 17.14 7.05 -8.30
CA LYS A 233 18.18 7.13 -9.34
C LYS A 233 19.54 6.65 -8.82
N VAL A 234 19.92 7.11 -7.62
CA VAL A 234 21.17 6.68 -6.97
C VAL A 234 21.13 5.19 -6.60
N ARG A 235 20.05 4.70 -5.97
CA ARG A 235 19.92 3.29 -5.57
C ARG A 235 19.99 2.33 -6.76
N ARG A 236 19.40 2.70 -7.90
CA ARG A 236 19.50 1.90 -9.13
C ARG A 236 20.94 1.74 -9.61
N GLU A 237 21.69 2.83 -9.58
CA GLU A 237 23.09 2.79 -9.97
C GLU A 237 23.93 1.98 -8.98
N LEU A 238 23.68 2.12 -7.68
CA LEU A 238 24.32 1.30 -6.66
C LEU A 238 24.05 -0.20 -6.85
N PHE A 239 22.83 -0.61 -7.22
CA PHE A 239 22.56 -2.02 -7.52
C PHE A 239 23.38 -2.55 -8.70
N ARG A 240 23.53 -1.75 -9.78
CA ARG A 240 24.35 -2.15 -10.93
C ARG A 240 25.84 -2.26 -10.55
N GLN A 241 26.34 -1.30 -9.80
CA GLN A 241 27.72 -1.29 -9.33
C GLN A 241 27.99 -2.44 -8.37
N LEU A 242 27.04 -2.75 -7.48
CA LEU A 242 27.14 -3.88 -6.58
C LEU A 242 27.21 -5.20 -7.35
N TRP A 243 26.33 -5.39 -8.33
CA TRP A 243 26.34 -6.58 -9.17
C TRP A 243 27.68 -6.74 -9.89
N LYS A 244 28.16 -5.65 -10.52
CA LYS A 244 29.46 -5.62 -11.17
C LYS A 244 30.62 -5.92 -10.21
N ALA A 245 30.57 -5.39 -8.99
CA ALA A 245 31.60 -5.64 -7.98
C ALA A 245 31.63 -7.12 -7.58
N CYS A 246 30.49 -7.80 -7.50
CA CYS A 246 30.46 -9.25 -7.28
C CYS A 246 31.17 -10.01 -8.42
N GLU A 247 30.92 -9.65 -9.68
CA GLU A 247 31.56 -10.28 -10.84
C GLU A 247 33.08 -10.06 -10.89
N GLU A 248 33.56 -8.88 -10.46
CA GLU A 248 34.98 -8.51 -10.54
C GLU A 248 35.81 -8.91 -9.31
N LEU A 249 35.22 -8.86 -8.11
CA LEU A 249 35.92 -9.03 -6.84
C LEU A 249 35.55 -10.31 -6.08
N GLY A 250 34.46 -10.98 -6.47
CA GLY A 250 33.87 -12.10 -5.75
C GLY A 250 32.98 -11.68 -4.59
N GLU A 251 31.97 -12.50 -4.29
CA GLU A 251 30.91 -12.20 -3.32
C GLU A 251 31.44 -12.04 -1.90
N GLU A 252 32.42 -12.84 -1.47
CA GLU A 252 32.96 -12.79 -0.10
C GLU A 252 33.61 -11.43 0.20
N VAL A 253 34.37 -10.88 -0.77
CA VAL A 253 35.05 -9.59 -0.63
C VAL A 253 34.01 -8.48 -0.55
N VAL A 254 33.03 -8.49 -1.45
CA VAL A 254 31.95 -7.50 -1.49
C VAL A 254 31.11 -7.55 -0.20
N TYR A 255 30.74 -8.74 0.24
CA TYR A 255 29.96 -8.94 1.45
C TYR A 255 30.65 -8.35 2.69
N LYS A 256 31.94 -8.64 2.88
CA LYS A 256 32.73 -8.08 4.00
C LYS A 256 32.80 -6.55 3.97
N GLN A 257 32.98 -5.96 2.78
CA GLN A 257 33.01 -4.50 2.64
C GLN A 257 31.66 -3.86 2.97
N ILE A 258 30.54 -4.50 2.61
CA ILE A 258 29.20 -4.03 2.97
C ILE A 258 29.00 -4.09 4.50
N GLU A 259 29.38 -5.19 5.15
CA GLU A 259 29.30 -5.31 6.61
C GLU A 259 30.10 -4.21 7.31
N GLU A 260 31.34 -3.95 6.87
CA GLU A 260 32.17 -2.88 7.43
C GLU A 260 31.53 -1.49 7.29
N LEU A 261 30.84 -1.22 6.18
CA LEU A 261 30.11 0.04 5.96
C LEU A 261 28.89 0.16 6.89
N LEU A 262 28.11 -0.92 7.05
CA LEU A 262 26.94 -0.95 7.92
C LEU A 262 27.34 -0.81 9.40
N ASP A 263 28.44 -1.44 9.82
CA ASP A 263 28.94 -1.35 11.20
C ASP A 263 29.45 0.04 11.57
N ARG A 264 30.12 0.74 10.65
CA ARG A 264 30.51 2.14 10.86
C ARG A 264 29.29 3.03 11.11
N MET A 265 28.18 2.76 10.43
CA MET A 265 26.95 3.51 10.60
C MET A 265 26.33 3.29 11.98
N LYS A 266 26.30 2.05 12.47
CA LYS A 266 25.80 1.70 13.82
C LYS A 266 26.61 2.34 14.96
N ARG A 267 27.91 2.58 14.75
CA ARG A 267 28.79 3.22 15.74
C ARG A 267 28.71 4.75 15.73
N SER A 268 28.09 5.33 14.71
CA SER A 268 27.99 6.78 14.51
C SER A 268 26.61 7.34 14.89
N GLN A 269 25.69 6.48 15.36
CA GLN A 269 24.38 6.81 15.92
C GLN A 269 24.41 6.58 17.43
#